data_AF-A0A1Y1K1F6-F1
#
_entry.id   AF-A0A1Y1K1F6-F1
#
_cell.length_a   1.000
_cell.length_b   1.000
_cell.length_c   1.000
_cell.angle_alpha   90.00
_cell.angle_beta   90.00
_cell.angle_gamma   90.00
#
_symmetry.space_group_name_H-M   'P 1'
#
loop_
_entity.id
_entity.type
_entity.pdbx_description
1 polymer ?
#
loop_
_entity_poly.entity_id
_entity_poly.type
_entity_poly.pdbx_seq_one_letter_code
_entity_poly.pdbx_strand_id
1 'polypeptide(L)'
;MEDFKPSHLLIDEIKYELRIRGVVTDRPVDDKRKILNKLLAKERGRHLTHIDPFYDFGREQDAINKTLESISNLVTEFEGNEIDSAFKRGISRLNHVSGRISRILIPDDDDDQLEKIQKFKNESYATCLALEADLSDKATVGNATNTFPEIVNLNNTIMAQPTVPPVIHTSNKVIPVYKWNLKFNGDPRQLHPFLEKVLALHQSRGVSEKDLVASAGDLFVDKAFVWYRTIKSKVTEWDDLVKLLKQKFLPPDFEEEIWNDIKARKQGKAESTTIFIAVMETLFSRLDRSPAEATKIKYIRQNLLPQYVTHLALTEINNLDQLVNCCEKIENASYLKNKSQNQDKINSFSFLEPELLYSSQLSIDKGPNSKEFPTATNKINFKFKPNRVSTVSCSNNASSAQTNRTKVFHNSEIVCWNCGLPNHTYTSCKAKRSTFCYRCGERDFLSTNCPKCNNPKN
;
A
#
# COMPACT_ATOMS: atom_id res chain seq x y z
N MET A 1 14.47 2.66 -8.15
CA MET A 1 14.67 2.38 -9.59
C MET A 1 15.80 1.37 -9.63
N GLU A 2 15.53 0.14 -10.04
CA GLU A 2 16.52 -0.93 -10.00
C GLU A 2 17.67 -0.64 -10.97
N ASP A 3 18.91 -0.77 -10.49
CA ASP A 3 20.11 -0.47 -11.25
C ASP A 3 20.34 -1.56 -12.33
N PHE A 4 20.35 -1.18 -13.61
CA PHE A 4 20.80 -2.07 -14.68
C PHE A 4 22.33 -2.25 -14.66
N LYS A 5 22.81 -3.37 -15.22
CA LYS A 5 24.26 -3.62 -15.37
C LYS A 5 24.76 -3.26 -16.77
N PRO A 6 25.77 -2.36 -16.92
CA PRO A 6 26.34 -2.00 -18.22
C PRO A 6 26.92 -3.16 -19.04
N SER A 7 27.34 -4.25 -18.39
CA SER A 7 27.82 -5.46 -19.09
C SER A 7 26.72 -6.20 -19.84
N HIS A 8 25.45 -6.01 -19.47
CA HIS A 8 24.30 -6.70 -20.06
C HIS A 8 23.68 -5.94 -21.24
N LEU A 9 24.01 -4.65 -21.35
CA LEU A 9 23.48 -3.78 -22.39
C LEU A 9 24.19 -3.98 -23.74
N LEU A 10 23.43 -3.74 -24.80
CA LEU A 10 23.93 -3.64 -26.17
C LEU A 10 24.67 -2.32 -26.39
N ILE A 11 25.46 -2.26 -27.47
CA ILE A 11 26.28 -1.09 -27.77
C ILE A 11 25.47 0.20 -27.92
N ASP A 12 24.28 0.14 -28.53
CA ASP A 12 23.42 1.30 -28.77
C ASP A 12 22.75 1.78 -27.47
N GLU A 13 22.37 0.86 -26.60
CA GLU A 13 21.84 1.14 -25.25
C GLU A 13 22.90 1.84 -24.39
N ILE A 14 24.16 1.36 -24.44
CA ILE A 14 25.29 1.99 -23.74
C ILE A 14 25.55 3.39 -24.29
N LYS A 15 25.52 3.57 -25.62
CA LYS A 15 25.69 4.90 -26.24
C LYS A 15 24.60 5.87 -25.79
N TYR A 16 23.35 5.42 -25.67
CA TYR A 16 22.27 6.23 -25.14
C TYR A 16 22.52 6.63 -23.68
N GLU A 17 22.83 5.68 -22.79
CA GLU A 17 23.05 5.97 -21.36
C GLU A 17 24.27 6.88 -21.11
N LEU A 18 25.29 6.81 -21.96
CA LEU A 18 26.41 7.76 -21.92
C LEU A 18 26.00 9.16 -22.42
N ARG A 19 25.22 9.23 -23.50
CA ARG A 19 24.77 10.49 -24.12
C ARG A 19 23.93 11.34 -23.17
N ILE A 20 22.95 10.74 -22.50
CA ILE A 20 22.11 11.45 -21.52
C ILE A 20 22.89 11.95 -20.29
N ARG A 21 24.11 11.44 -20.10
CA ARG A 21 25.07 11.87 -19.07
C ARG A 21 26.14 12.82 -19.59
N GLY A 22 25.98 13.32 -20.82
CA GLY A 22 26.90 14.27 -21.45
C GLY A 22 28.21 13.66 -21.92
N VAL A 23 28.29 12.33 -22.07
CA VAL A 23 29.50 11.64 -22.54
C VAL A 23 29.25 11.03 -23.92
N VAL A 24 29.89 11.57 -24.95
CA VAL A 24 29.92 10.99 -26.29
C VAL A 24 31.35 10.57 -26.59
N THR A 25 31.57 9.32 -27.00
CA THR A 25 32.91 8.76 -27.18
C THR A 25 32.94 7.63 -28.20
N ASP A 26 33.99 7.59 -29.01
CA ASP A 26 34.22 6.54 -30.03
C ASP A 26 35.07 5.38 -29.52
N ARG A 27 35.43 5.39 -28.22
CA ARG A 27 36.18 4.31 -27.55
C ARG A 27 35.52 2.93 -27.72
N PRO A 28 36.30 1.84 -27.59
CA PRO A 28 35.75 0.48 -27.67
C PRO A 28 34.68 0.22 -26.61
N VAL A 29 33.85 -0.80 -26.84
CA VAL A 29 32.66 -1.11 -26.01
C VAL A 29 33.02 -1.33 -24.55
N ASP A 30 34.13 -2.00 -24.25
CA ASP A 30 34.52 -2.28 -22.88
C ASP A 30 34.93 -1.03 -22.10
N ASP A 31 35.53 -0.05 -22.78
CA ASP A 31 35.82 1.25 -22.19
C ASP A 31 34.54 2.04 -21.96
N LYS A 32 33.59 2.01 -22.90
CA LYS A 32 32.25 2.60 -22.73
C LYS A 32 31.53 2.02 -21.51
N ARG A 33 31.60 0.70 -21.29
CA ARG A 33 31.04 0.02 -20.11
C ARG A 33 31.71 0.45 -18.81
N LYS A 34 33.05 0.57 -18.79
CA LYS A 34 33.80 1.05 -17.62
C LYS A 34 33.43 2.49 -17.28
N ILE A 35 33.32 3.35 -18.28
CA ILE A 35 32.91 4.74 -18.11
C ILE A 35 31.49 4.81 -17.53
N LEU A 36 30.53 4.09 -18.12
CA LEU A 36 29.14 4.07 -17.66
C LEU A 36 29.02 3.55 -16.22
N ASN A 37 29.72 2.48 -15.87
CA ASN A 37 29.78 1.97 -14.49
C ASN A 37 30.26 3.04 -13.50
N LYS A 38 31.27 3.84 -13.87
CA LYS A 38 31.80 4.89 -13.00
C LYS A 38 30.86 6.08 -12.88
N LEU A 39 30.08 6.39 -13.92
CA LEU A 39 29.03 7.41 -13.87
C LEU A 39 27.88 6.97 -12.95
N LEU A 40 27.35 5.76 -13.15
CA LEU A 40 26.29 5.20 -12.30
C LEU A 40 26.71 5.15 -10.82
N ALA A 41 27.97 4.78 -10.53
CA ALA A 41 28.48 4.77 -9.16
C ALA A 41 28.51 6.17 -8.51
N LYS A 42 28.72 7.24 -9.28
CA LYS A 42 28.66 8.63 -8.79
C LYS A 42 27.22 9.12 -8.59
N GLU A 43 26.27 8.51 -9.28
CA GLU A 43 24.84 8.83 -9.22
C GLU A 43 24.12 8.11 -8.07
N ARG A 44 24.71 7.06 -7.49
CA ARG A 44 24.14 6.34 -6.35
C ARG A 44 23.84 7.30 -5.18
N GLY A 45 22.57 7.40 -4.84
CA GLY A 45 22.07 8.27 -3.77
C GLY A 45 21.80 9.72 -4.19
N ARG A 46 21.95 10.07 -5.48
CA ARG A 46 21.59 11.38 -6.04
C ARG A 46 20.38 11.22 -6.96
N HIS A 47 19.36 12.05 -6.76
CA HIS A 47 18.22 12.10 -7.67
C HIS A 47 18.54 13.04 -8.84
N LEU A 48 19.19 12.50 -9.87
CA LEU A 48 19.54 13.24 -11.09
C LEU A 48 18.56 12.89 -12.20
N THR A 49 17.88 13.89 -12.74
CA THR A 49 17.06 13.78 -13.95
C THR A 49 17.95 14.02 -15.17
N HIS A 50 18.16 12.98 -15.95
CA HIS A 50 18.89 13.07 -17.21
C HIS A 50 17.91 13.29 -18.36
N ILE A 51 18.12 14.36 -19.12
CA ILE A 51 17.35 14.69 -20.32
C ILE A 51 18.30 14.53 -21.51
N ASP A 52 17.85 13.89 -22.59
CA ASP A 52 18.65 13.80 -23.82
C ASP A 52 18.74 15.18 -24.48
N PRO A 53 19.94 15.76 -24.65
CA PRO A 53 20.12 17.04 -25.34
C PRO A 53 19.63 17.04 -26.80
N PHE A 54 19.49 15.86 -27.41
CA PHE A 54 19.05 15.68 -28.80
C PHE A 54 17.74 14.88 -28.88
N TYR A 55 16.88 15.04 -27.88
CA TYR A 55 15.59 14.35 -27.80
C TYR A 55 14.75 14.58 -29.07
N ASP A 56 14.28 13.48 -29.65
CA ASP A 56 13.33 13.45 -30.75
C ASP A 56 12.38 12.27 -30.52
N PHE A 57 11.07 12.54 -30.43
CA PHE A 57 10.09 11.53 -30.07
C PHE A 57 10.04 10.37 -31.07
N GLY A 58 10.17 10.64 -32.37
CA GLY A 58 10.17 9.60 -33.41
C GLY A 58 11.35 8.65 -33.26
N ARG A 59 12.57 9.19 -33.12
CA ARG A 59 13.79 8.39 -32.87
C ARG A 59 13.72 7.62 -31.57
N GLU A 60 13.16 8.20 -30.51
CA GLU A 60 13.00 7.52 -29.23
C GLU A 60 11.98 6.37 -29.32
N GLN A 61 10.86 6.59 -30.00
CA GLN A 61 9.85 5.56 -30.28
C GLN A 61 10.46 4.37 -31.02
N ASP A 62 11.17 4.62 -32.13
CA ASP A 62 11.82 3.58 -32.93
C ASP A 62 12.85 2.79 -32.12
N ALA A 63 13.66 3.49 -31.34
CA ALA A 63 14.72 2.87 -30.58
C ALA A 63 14.20 2.08 -29.36
N ILE A 64 13.12 2.53 -28.72
CA ILE A 64 12.43 1.77 -27.66
C ILE A 64 11.81 0.50 -28.26
N ASN A 65 11.07 0.61 -29.37
CA ASN A 65 10.44 -0.53 -30.03
C ASN A 65 11.47 -1.58 -30.46
N LYS A 66 12.59 -1.15 -31.09
CA LYS A 66 13.69 -2.04 -31.46
C LYS A 66 14.30 -2.75 -30.25
N THR A 67 14.38 -2.07 -29.12
CA THR A 67 14.91 -2.68 -27.89
C THR A 67 13.92 -3.68 -27.29
N LEU A 68 12.62 -3.35 -27.26
CA LEU A 68 11.56 -4.24 -26.81
C LEU A 68 11.44 -5.49 -27.67
N GLU A 69 11.52 -5.36 -29.00
CA GLU A 69 11.53 -6.50 -29.93
C GLU A 69 12.76 -7.40 -29.68
N SER A 70 13.93 -6.81 -29.51
CA SER A 70 15.15 -7.55 -29.16
C SER A 70 15.05 -8.28 -27.81
N ILE A 71 14.37 -7.70 -26.82
CA ILE A 71 14.13 -8.36 -25.52
C ILE A 71 13.07 -9.45 -25.68
N SER A 72 12.00 -9.21 -26.43
CA SER A 72 10.94 -10.19 -26.70
C SER A 72 11.50 -11.45 -27.36
N ASN A 73 12.41 -11.33 -28.32
CA ASN A 73 13.10 -12.47 -28.91
C ASN A 73 13.94 -13.23 -27.87
N LEU A 74 14.66 -12.50 -27.00
CA LEU A 74 15.43 -13.10 -25.91
C LEU A 74 14.52 -13.86 -24.93
N VAL A 75 13.37 -13.29 -24.56
CA VAL A 75 12.37 -13.94 -23.67
C VAL A 75 11.74 -15.15 -24.37
N THR A 76 11.49 -15.06 -25.67
CA THR A 76 10.91 -16.17 -26.46
C THR A 76 11.85 -17.37 -26.52
N GLU A 77 13.13 -17.14 -26.76
CA GLU A 77 14.17 -18.19 -26.84
C GLU A 77 14.68 -18.66 -25.48
N PHE A 78 14.31 -17.98 -24.39
CA PHE A 78 14.84 -18.30 -23.06
C PHE A 78 14.25 -19.59 -22.49
N GLU A 79 15.14 -20.54 -22.19
CA GLU A 79 14.88 -21.74 -21.40
C GLU A 79 15.95 -21.81 -20.31
N GLY A 80 15.58 -21.62 -19.04
CA GLY A 80 16.58 -21.54 -17.98
C GLY A 80 15.98 -21.15 -16.64
N ASN A 81 16.83 -20.66 -15.73
CA ASN A 81 16.44 -20.20 -14.40
C ASN A 81 16.90 -18.76 -14.14
N GLU A 82 16.46 -18.18 -13.02
CA GLU A 82 16.77 -16.78 -12.65
C GLU A 82 18.27 -16.51 -12.44
N ILE A 83 19.08 -17.57 -12.32
CA ILE A 83 20.53 -17.48 -12.10
C ILE A 83 21.25 -17.32 -13.43
N ASP A 84 20.63 -17.69 -14.55
CA ASP A 84 21.22 -17.60 -15.88
C ASP A 84 21.63 -16.16 -16.22
N SER A 85 22.79 -16.06 -16.86
CA SER A 85 23.26 -14.87 -17.54
C SER A 85 22.22 -14.30 -18.52
N ALA A 86 21.46 -15.15 -19.22
CA ALA A 86 20.41 -14.73 -20.15
C ALA A 86 19.24 -14.05 -19.42
N PHE A 87 18.75 -14.64 -18.32
CA PHE A 87 17.73 -14.04 -17.46
C PHE A 87 18.17 -12.68 -16.91
N LYS A 88 19.35 -12.62 -16.29
CA LYS A 88 19.91 -11.38 -15.72
C LYS A 88 20.14 -10.30 -16.78
N ARG A 89 20.45 -10.72 -18.02
CA ARG A 89 20.59 -9.83 -19.16
C ARG A 89 19.23 -9.27 -19.59
N GLY A 90 18.20 -10.12 -19.68
CA GLY A 90 16.82 -9.71 -19.93
C GLY A 90 16.34 -8.65 -18.95
N ILE A 91 16.42 -8.92 -17.64
CA ILE A 91 16.03 -7.97 -16.58
C ILE A 91 16.82 -6.67 -16.65
N SER A 92 18.14 -6.72 -16.84
CA SER A 92 18.95 -5.49 -16.94
C SER A 92 18.57 -4.63 -18.15
N ARG A 93 18.22 -5.25 -19.28
CA ARG A 93 17.79 -4.53 -20.49
C ARG A 93 16.37 -3.97 -20.32
N LEU A 94 15.46 -4.70 -19.66
CA LEU A 94 14.12 -4.20 -19.30
C LEU A 94 14.21 -2.97 -18.38
N ASN A 95 15.06 -3.01 -17.35
CA ASN A 95 15.29 -1.87 -16.47
C ASN A 95 15.86 -0.64 -17.20
N HIS A 96 16.73 -0.85 -18.18
CA HIS A 96 17.21 0.24 -19.05
C HIS A 96 16.08 0.85 -19.89
N VAL A 97 15.26 0.02 -20.56
CA VAL A 97 14.15 0.50 -21.38
C VAL A 97 13.10 1.21 -20.53
N SER A 98 12.76 0.68 -19.36
CA SER A 98 11.86 1.32 -18.39
C SER A 98 12.36 2.71 -17.97
N GLY A 99 13.67 2.81 -17.66
CA GLY A 99 14.32 4.09 -17.39
C GLY A 99 14.25 5.06 -18.56
N ARG A 100 14.40 4.57 -19.80
CA ARG A 100 14.27 5.38 -21.02
C ARG A 100 12.83 5.88 -21.24
N ILE A 101 11.82 5.03 -21.09
CA ILE A 101 10.39 5.38 -21.18
C ILE A 101 10.04 6.45 -20.14
N SER A 102 10.57 6.35 -18.92
CA SER A 102 10.31 7.33 -17.86
C SER A 102 10.78 8.75 -18.20
N ARG A 103 11.80 8.88 -19.06
CA ARG A 103 12.44 10.15 -19.47
C ARG A 103 11.84 10.76 -20.75
N ILE A 104 10.83 10.12 -21.36
CA ILE A 104 10.09 10.69 -22.49
C ILE A 104 9.44 12.01 -22.04
N LEU A 105 9.76 13.09 -22.76
CA LEU A 105 9.18 14.41 -22.53
C LEU A 105 7.75 14.45 -23.06
N ILE A 106 6.88 15.10 -22.28
CA ILE A 106 5.47 15.27 -22.60
C ILE A 106 5.26 16.76 -22.92
N PRO A 107 4.87 17.12 -24.15
CA PRO A 107 4.56 18.51 -24.51
C PRO A 107 3.33 19.02 -23.76
N ASP A 108 3.37 20.28 -23.29
CA ASP A 108 2.26 20.91 -22.56
C ASP A 108 1.24 21.60 -23.50
N ASP A 109 1.58 21.83 -24.78
CA ASP A 109 0.87 22.77 -25.66
C ASP A 109 0.06 22.13 -26.82
N ASP A 110 0.12 20.81 -27.01
CA ASP A 110 -0.54 20.09 -28.12
C ASP A 110 -1.29 18.85 -27.61
N ASP A 111 -2.61 18.96 -27.46
CA ASP A 111 -3.49 17.92 -26.91
C ASP A 111 -3.43 16.60 -27.71
N ASP A 112 -3.29 16.66 -29.04
CA ASP A 112 -3.26 15.47 -29.92
C ASP A 112 -1.91 14.73 -29.80
N GLN A 113 -0.80 15.48 -29.73
CA GLN A 113 0.52 14.89 -29.49
C GLN A 113 0.66 14.38 -28.05
N LEU A 114 0.06 15.08 -27.09
CA LEU A 114 0.01 14.70 -25.67
C LEU A 114 -0.63 13.32 -25.51
N GLU A 115 -1.82 13.10 -26.08
CA GLU A 115 -2.50 11.82 -26.00
C GLU A 115 -1.68 10.69 -26.66
N LYS A 116 -1.08 10.96 -27.83
CA LYS A 116 -0.25 9.99 -28.55
C LYS A 116 0.99 9.58 -27.75
N ILE A 117 1.72 10.54 -27.18
CA ILE A 117 2.95 10.29 -26.40
C ILE A 117 2.61 9.57 -25.09
N GLN A 118 1.54 10.00 -24.40
CA GLN A 118 1.06 9.37 -23.17
C GLN A 118 0.66 7.91 -23.42
N LYS A 119 -0.10 7.66 -24.50
CA LYS A 119 -0.51 6.31 -24.90
C LYS A 119 0.70 5.42 -25.20
N PHE A 120 1.66 5.93 -25.97
CA PHE A 120 2.89 5.18 -26.26
C PHE A 120 3.67 4.85 -24.99
N LYS A 121 3.86 5.84 -24.11
CA LYS A 121 4.57 5.67 -22.82
C LYS A 121 3.92 4.58 -21.96
N ASN A 122 2.60 4.61 -21.83
CA ASN A 122 1.84 3.64 -21.05
C ASN A 122 1.93 2.23 -21.66
N GLU A 123 1.73 2.11 -22.97
CA GLU A 123 1.75 0.83 -23.69
C GLU A 123 3.13 0.17 -23.65
N SER A 124 4.20 0.95 -23.91
CA SER A 124 5.57 0.45 -23.83
C SER A 124 5.96 0.03 -22.41
N TYR A 125 5.47 0.74 -21.38
CA TYR A 125 5.71 0.35 -19.99
C TYR A 125 4.95 -0.93 -19.63
N ALA A 126 3.70 -1.06 -20.06
CA ALA A 126 2.93 -2.30 -19.89
C ALA A 126 3.60 -3.49 -20.59
N THR A 127 4.17 -3.27 -21.79
CA THR A 127 4.94 -4.29 -22.51
C THR A 127 6.20 -4.71 -21.72
N CYS A 128 6.90 -3.77 -21.07
CA CYS A 128 8.04 -4.11 -20.21
C CYS A 128 7.62 -5.04 -19.07
N LEU A 129 6.51 -4.74 -18.39
CA LEU A 129 5.99 -5.56 -17.29
C LEU A 129 5.55 -6.94 -17.76
N ALA A 130 4.90 -7.03 -18.93
CA ALA A 130 4.51 -8.30 -19.52
C ALA A 130 5.72 -9.19 -19.84
N LEU A 131 6.75 -8.63 -20.49
CA LEU A 131 7.99 -9.36 -20.79
C LEU A 131 8.77 -9.77 -19.54
N GLU A 132 8.71 -8.97 -18.48
CA GLU A 132 9.31 -9.32 -17.18
C GLU A 132 8.59 -10.50 -16.51
N ALA A 133 7.25 -10.51 -16.56
CA ALA A 133 6.44 -11.62 -16.08
C ALA A 133 6.71 -12.89 -16.90
N ASP A 134 6.66 -12.82 -18.24
CA ASP A 134 6.95 -13.96 -19.12
C ASP A 134 8.33 -14.56 -18.88
N LEU A 135 9.34 -13.71 -18.69
CA LEU A 135 10.70 -14.15 -18.39
C LEU A 135 10.80 -14.84 -17.02
N SER A 136 10.06 -14.35 -16.03
CA SER A 136 10.00 -14.93 -14.69
C SER A 136 9.24 -16.26 -14.69
N ASP A 137 8.11 -16.34 -15.38
CA ASP A 137 7.32 -17.56 -15.51
C ASP A 137 8.14 -18.66 -16.19
N LYS A 138 8.83 -18.33 -17.30
CA LYS A 138 9.75 -19.28 -17.95
C LYS A 138 10.91 -19.73 -17.06
N ALA A 139 11.39 -18.86 -16.17
CA ALA A 139 12.42 -19.21 -15.20
C ALA A 139 11.92 -20.16 -14.09
N THR A 140 10.62 -20.12 -13.77
CA THR A 140 10.00 -21.01 -12.76
C THR A 140 9.69 -22.40 -13.29
N VAL A 141 9.31 -22.53 -14.58
CA VAL A 141 9.00 -23.82 -15.22
C VAL A 141 10.23 -24.75 -15.29
N GLY A 142 11.45 -24.19 -15.38
CA GLY A 142 12.70 -24.95 -15.31
C GLY A 142 12.96 -25.68 -13.98
N ASN A 143 12.18 -25.40 -12.92
CA ASN A 143 12.28 -26.10 -11.64
C ASN A 143 11.34 -27.32 -11.53
N ALA A 144 10.39 -27.51 -12.47
CA ALA A 144 9.34 -28.53 -12.37
C ALA A 144 9.63 -29.84 -13.14
N THR A 145 10.70 -29.92 -13.93
CA THR A 145 11.08 -31.15 -14.64
C THR A 145 12.07 -32.00 -13.82
N ASN A 146 11.63 -32.45 -12.65
CA ASN A 146 12.14 -33.66 -12.00
C ASN A 146 10.93 -34.47 -11.53
N THR A 147 10.15 -34.94 -12.50
CA THR A 147 9.09 -35.93 -12.25
C THR A 147 9.51 -37.23 -12.92
N PHE A 148 9.61 -38.27 -12.09
CA PHE A 148 9.82 -39.70 -12.37
C PHE A 148 9.38 -40.19 -13.77
N PRO A 149 10.11 -41.16 -14.34
CA PRO A 149 9.48 -42.27 -15.04
C PRO A 149 9.62 -43.56 -14.23
N GLU A 150 8.50 -44.27 -14.14
CA GLU A 150 8.34 -45.60 -13.59
C GLU A 150 9.26 -46.65 -14.25
N ILE A 151 9.80 -47.49 -13.37
CA ILE A 151 10.22 -48.89 -13.52
C ILE A 151 9.99 -49.52 -14.90
N VAL A 152 11.09 -49.79 -15.61
CA VAL A 152 11.22 -51.01 -16.42
C VAL A 152 12.47 -51.74 -15.96
N ASN A 153 12.23 -52.88 -15.34
CA ASN A 153 13.23 -53.81 -14.84
C ASN A 153 13.64 -54.75 -15.99
N LEU A 154 14.92 -54.76 -16.38
CA LEU A 154 15.53 -55.89 -17.10
C LEU A 154 17.04 -55.92 -16.82
N ASN A 155 17.43 -57.02 -16.19
CA ASN A 155 18.79 -57.40 -15.83
C ASN A 155 19.73 -57.39 -17.04
N ASN A 156 20.97 -56.93 -16.86
CA ASN A 156 22.16 -57.72 -17.21
C ASN A 156 23.47 -57.10 -16.67
N THR A 157 24.16 -57.94 -15.89
CA THR A 157 25.59 -58.03 -15.56
C THR A 157 26.55 -57.19 -16.42
N ILE A 158 27.45 -56.43 -15.77
CA ILE A 158 28.93 -56.47 -15.94
C ILE A 158 29.61 -55.58 -14.86
N MET A 159 30.82 -56.01 -14.53
CA MET A 159 31.68 -55.70 -13.40
C MET A 159 32.16 -54.23 -13.24
N ALA A 160 32.51 -53.92 -11.99
CA ALA A 160 33.79 -53.32 -11.54
C ALA A 160 33.77 -51.93 -10.85
N GLN A 161 34.32 -51.96 -9.63
CA GLN A 161 34.95 -50.93 -8.79
C GLN A 161 34.12 -49.90 -7.99
N PRO A 162 34.43 -49.73 -6.68
CA PRO A 162 33.85 -48.69 -5.84
C PRO A 162 34.67 -47.40 -5.94
N THR A 163 34.06 -46.32 -6.41
CA THR A 163 34.56 -44.96 -6.14
C THR A 163 33.42 -44.12 -5.59
N VAL A 164 33.72 -43.47 -4.47
CA VAL A 164 32.81 -42.71 -3.63
C VAL A 164 32.26 -41.52 -4.44
N PRO A 165 30.93 -41.31 -4.54
CA PRO A 165 30.40 -40.13 -5.22
C PRO A 165 30.68 -38.86 -4.39
N PRO A 166 31.07 -37.74 -5.02
CA PRO A 166 31.27 -36.48 -4.31
C PRO A 166 29.91 -35.92 -3.90
N VAL A 167 29.82 -35.48 -2.65
CA VAL A 167 28.69 -34.70 -2.13
C VAL A 167 28.57 -33.43 -2.99
N ILE A 168 27.50 -33.33 -3.78
CA ILE A 168 27.15 -32.11 -4.51
C ILE A 168 26.59 -31.13 -3.49
N HIS A 169 27.46 -30.25 -2.98
CA HIS A 169 27.03 -29.07 -2.24
C HIS A 169 26.35 -28.10 -3.20
N THR A 170 25.03 -27.97 -3.13
CA THR A 170 24.31 -26.84 -3.73
C THR A 170 24.75 -25.57 -3.02
N SER A 171 25.65 -24.80 -3.64
CA SER A 171 26.12 -23.54 -3.09
C SER A 171 25.06 -22.45 -3.29
N ASN A 172 24.05 -22.42 -2.41
CA ASN A 172 23.38 -21.16 -2.09
C ASN A 172 24.50 -20.16 -1.79
N LYS A 173 24.67 -19.13 -2.61
CA LYS A 173 25.70 -18.11 -2.38
C LYS A 173 25.34 -17.40 -1.08
N VAL A 174 25.90 -17.89 0.03
CA VAL A 174 25.80 -17.31 1.37
C VAL A 174 26.23 -15.85 1.24
N ILE A 175 25.26 -14.92 1.30
CA ILE A 175 25.57 -13.49 1.32
C ILE A 175 26.09 -13.19 2.73
N PRO A 176 27.37 -12.79 2.88
CA PRO A 176 27.93 -12.54 4.19
C PRO A 176 27.17 -11.44 4.94
N VAL A 177 27.12 -11.56 6.27
CA VAL A 177 26.33 -10.70 7.16
C VAL A 177 26.67 -9.20 6.99
N TYR A 178 27.92 -8.85 6.71
CA TYR A 178 28.32 -7.45 6.48
C TYR A 178 27.64 -6.79 5.27
N LYS A 179 27.11 -7.55 4.30
CA LYS A 179 26.40 -7.04 3.11
C LYS A 179 24.91 -6.84 3.34
N TRP A 180 24.39 -7.13 4.54
CA TRP A 180 22.96 -7.07 4.83
C TRP A 180 22.47 -5.63 5.04
N ASN A 181 23.37 -4.65 5.18
CA ASN A 181 23.05 -3.24 5.47
C ASN A 181 22.12 -3.07 6.69
N LEU A 182 22.13 -4.03 7.62
CA LEU A 182 21.45 -3.96 8.90
C LEU A 182 22.42 -3.51 9.97
N LYS A 183 22.02 -2.51 10.77
CA LYS A 183 22.80 -1.96 11.87
C LYS A 183 21.89 -1.66 13.05
N PHE A 184 22.32 -2.02 14.26
CA PHE A 184 21.65 -1.72 15.52
C PHE A 184 22.53 -0.82 16.39
N ASN A 185 22.00 0.32 16.81
CA ASN A 185 22.73 1.35 17.57
C ASN A 185 22.55 1.22 19.11
N GLY A 186 21.59 0.41 19.57
CA GLY A 186 21.24 0.27 20.98
C GLY A 186 19.92 0.92 21.41
N ASP A 187 19.08 1.39 20.48
CA ASP A 187 17.75 1.91 20.80
C ASP A 187 16.77 0.76 21.14
N PRO A 188 16.15 0.74 22.34
CA PRO A 188 15.17 -0.27 22.74
C PRO A 188 14.04 -0.45 21.71
N ARG A 189 13.57 0.64 21.09
CA ARG A 189 12.44 0.62 20.15
C ARG A 189 12.78 -0.09 18.84
N GLN A 190 14.06 -0.16 18.49
CA GLN A 190 14.54 -0.77 17.26
C GLN A 190 14.91 -2.24 17.43
N LEU A 191 15.02 -2.73 18.67
CA LEU A 191 15.55 -4.07 18.96
C LEU A 191 14.68 -5.18 18.35
N HIS A 192 13.38 -5.21 18.61
CA HIS A 192 12.49 -6.25 18.07
C HIS A 192 12.41 -6.24 16.52
N PRO A 193 12.15 -5.09 15.86
CA PRO A 193 12.18 -5.01 14.40
C PRO A 193 13.54 -5.39 13.78
N PHE A 194 14.63 -5.12 14.48
CA PHE A 194 15.97 -5.53 14.07
C PHE A 194 16.15 -7.05 14.15
N LEU A 195 15.76 -7.68 15.27
CA LEU A 195 15.87 -9.13 15.47
C LEU A 195 15.02 -9.91 14.44
N GLU A 196 13.78 -9.49 14.20
CA GLU A 196 12.90 -10.09 13.18
C GLU A 196 13.52 -10.04 11.79
N LYS A 197 14.09 -8.89 11.41
CA LYS A 197 14.79 -8.74 10.13
C LYS A 197 16.01 -9.64 10.05
N VAL A 198 16.81 -9.73 11.11
CA VAL A 198 18.00 -10.60 11.14
C VAL A 198 17.61 -12.07 10.96
N LEU A 199 16.57 -12.53 11.65
CA LEU A 199 16.06 -13.91 11.51
C LEU A 199 15.55 -14.19 10.10
N ALA A 200 14.77 -13.27 9.51
CA ALA A 200 14.30 -13.40 8.13
C ALA A 200 15.46 -13.43 7.11
N LEU A 201 16.50 -12.61 7.30
CA LEU A 201 17.68 -12.63 6.42
C LEU A 201 18.54 -13.88 6.61
N HIS A 202 18.69 -14.37 7.84
CA HIS A 202 19.38 -15.63 8.16
C HIS A 202 18.71 -16.81 7.46
N GLN A 203 17.39 -16.95 7.60
CA GLN A 203 16.61 -18.01 6.96
C GLN A 203 16.65 -17.92 5.44
N SER A 204 16.42 -16.73 4.87
CA SER A 204 16.41 -16.55 3.41
C SER A 204 17.76 -16.76 2.73
N ARG A 205 18.88 -16.54 3.44
CA ARG A 205 20.24 -16.65 2.89
C ARG A 205 20.96 -17.94 3.25
N GLY A 206 20.34 -18.79 4.08
CA GLY A 206 20.93 -20.05 4.53
C GLY A 206 22.25 -19.88 5.28
N VAL A 207 22.43 -18.78 6.02
CA VAL A 207 23.61 -18.58 6.88
C VAL A 207 23.44 -19.47 8.10
N SER A 208 24.47 -20.18 8.57
CA SER A 208 24.33 -20.94 9.81
C SER A 208 24.28 -20.01 11.04
N GLU A 209 23.65 -20.43 12.14
CA GLU A 209 23.63 -19.63 13.38
C GLU A 209 25.04 -19.37 13.92
N LYS A 210 25.97 -20.32 13.72
CA LYS A 210 27.38 -20.17 14.10
C LYS A 210 28.07 -19.07 13.30
N ASP A 211 27.83 -19.02 11.99
CA ASP A 211 28.37 -17.98 11.11
C ASP A 211 27.75 -16.60 11.41
N LEU A 212 26.47 -16.61 11.80
CA LEU A 212 25.74 -15.41 12.22
C LEU A 212 26.34 -14.83 13.51
N VAL A 213 26.61 -15.66 14.53
CA VAL A 213 27.28 -15.22 15.77
C VAL A 213 28.70 -14.74 15.50
N ALA A 214 29.47 -15.44 14.65
CA ALA A 214 30.83 -15.07 14.29
C ALA A 214 30.90 -13.69 13.59
N SER A 215 29.90 -13.39 12.78
CA SER A 215 29.79 -12.13 12.02
C SER A 215 28.87 -11.09 12.69
N ALA A 216 28.35 -11.38 13.90
CA ALA A 216 27.38 -10.50 14.57
C ALA A 216 27.96 -9.12 14.93
N GLY A 217 29.29 -9.01 15.06
CA GLY A 217 29.96 -7.73 15.27
C GLY A 217 29.68 -6.70 14.17
N ASP A 218 29.41 -7.15 12.95
CA ASP A 218 29.06 -6.27 11.83
C ASP A 218 27.63 -5.72 11.92
N LEU A 219 26.76 -6.32 12.74
CA LEU A 219 25.36 -5.89 12.89
C LEU A 219 25.20 -4.77 13.93
N PHE A 220 26.21 -4.50 14.76
CA PHE A 220 26.13 -3.53 15.84
C PHE A 220 26.94 -2.26 15.56
N VAL A 221 26.42 -1.12 16.02
CA VAL A 221 27.04 0.22 15.92
C VAL A 221 26.90 0.94 17.26
N ASP A 222 27.71 1.96 17.49
CA ASP A 222 27.65 2.83 18.67
C ASP A 222 27.64 2.06 20.01
N LYS A 223 26.64 2.33 20.86
CA LYS A 223 26.50 1.77 22.21
C LYS A 223 26.34 0.25 22.18
N ALA A 224 25.64 -0.27 21.17
CA ALA A 224 25.46 -1.71 20.99
C ALA A 224 26.77 -2.42 20.65
N PHE A 225 27.62 -1.80 19.82
CA PHE A 225 28.92 -2.39 19.47
C PHE A 225 29.88 -2.44 20.67
N VAL A 226 29.94 -1.37 21.46
CA VAL A 226 30.76 -1.33 22.70
C VAL A 226 30.33 -2.43 23.65
N TRP A 227 29.03 -2.60 23.87
CA TRP A 227 28.50 -3.67 24.70
C TRP A 227 28.81 -5.06 24.13
N TYR A 228 28.62 -5.27 22.82
CA TYR A 228 28.89 -6.56 22.18
C TYR A 228 30.34 -7.03 22.36
N ARG A 229 31.32 -6.11 22.36
CA ARG A 229 32.72 -6.43 22.63
C ARG A 229 32.96 -7.06 24.00
N THR A 230 32.13 -6.74 25.00
CA THR A 230 32.25 -7.27 26.37
C THR A 230 31.67 -8.68 26.53
N ILE A 231 30.72 -9.05 25.67
CA ILE A 231 30.02 -10.34 25.73
C ILE A 231 30.46 -11.31 24.62
N LYS A 232 31.21 -10.85 23.61
CA LYS A 232 31.65 -11.66 22.46
C LYS A 232 32.31 -12.99 22.86
N SER A 233 33.08 -13.02 23.94
CA SER A 233 33.75 -14.24 24.42
C SER A 233 32.84 -15.18 25.21
N LYS A 234 31.65 -14.72 25.62
CA LYS A 234 30.68 -15.48 26.44
C LYS A 234 29.57 -16.11 25.61
N VAL A 235 29.38 -15.67 24.37
CA VAL A 235 28.25 -16.06 23.52
C VAL A 235 28.73 -17.03 22.45
N THR A 236 28.19 -18.24 22.48
CA THR A 236 28.44 -19.30 21.49
C THR A 236 27.23 -19.59 20.62
N GLU A 237 26.03 -19.33 21.14
CA GLU A 237 24.75 -19.58 20.45
C GLU A 237 24.02 -18.26 20.17
N TRP A 238 23.24 -18.25 19.08
CA TRP A 238 22.48 -17.06 18.68
C TRP A 238 21.39 -16.72 19.71
N ASP A 239 20.72 -17.73 20.26
CA ASP A 239 19.67 -17.54 21.26
C ASP A 239 20.18 -16.88 22.54
N ASP A 240 21.39 -17.22 22.97
CA ASP A 240 22.03 -16.58 24.12
C ASP A 240 22.39 -15.13 23.85
N LEU A 241 22.80 -14.80 22.61
CA LEU A 241 22.99 -13.41 22.19
C LEU A 241 21.68 -12.62 22.27
N VAL A 242 20.58 -13.20 21.78
CA VAL A 242 19.26 -12.57 21.79
C VAL A 242 18.77 -12.35 23.21
N LYS A 243 18.92 -13.33 24.11
CA LYS A 243 18.56 -13.19 25.53
C LYS A 243 19.34 -12.05 26.20
N LEU A 244 20.65 -12.00 26.00
CA LEU A 244 21.50 -10.94 26.57
C LEU A 244 21.19 -9.55 25.98
N LEU A 245 20.85 -9.48 24.69
CA LEU A 245 20.42 -8.26 24.03
C LEU A 245 19.12 -7.73 24.65
N LYS A 246 18.12 -8.60 24.82
CA LYS A 246 16.85 -8.26 25.46
C LYS A 246 17.08 -7.77 26.89
N GLN A 247 17.86 -8.50 27.70
CA GLN A 247 18.16 -8.12 29.08
C GLN A 247 18.88 -6.77 29.21
N LYS A 248 19.74 -6.42 28.23
CA LYS A 248 20.53 -5.18 28.31
C LYS A 248 19.82 -3.95 27.78
N PHE A 249 19.11 -4.10 26.66
CA PHE A 249 18.55 -2.96 25.92
C PHE A 249 17.04 -2.80 26.10
N LEU A 250 16.33 -3.77 26.68
CA LEU A 250 14.93 -3.58 27.05
C LEU A 250 14.80 -3.09 28.49
N PRO A 251 13.82 -2.21 28.77
CA PRO A 251 13.41 -1.89 30.12
C PRO A 251 12.97 -3.14 30.91
N PRO A 252 13.15 -3.16 32.24
CA PRO A 252 12.71 -4.29 33.08
C PRO A 252 11.19 -4.47 33.09
N ASP A 253 10.44 -3.40 32.82
CA ASP A 253 8.99 -3.30 32.73
C ASP A 253 8.46 -3.42 31.30
N PHE A 254 9.30 -3.79 30.34
CA PHE A 254 8.94 -3.85 28.92
C PHE A 254 7.72 -4.73 28.63
N GLU A 255 7.58 -5.89 29.29
CA GLU A 255 6.41 -6.75 29.08
C GLU A 255 5.10 -6.06 29.52
N GLU A 256 5.15 -5.30 30.61
CA GLU A 256 4.02 -4.50 31.09
C GLU A 256 3.69 -3.36 30.12
N GLU A 257 4.71 -2.69 29.56
CA GLU A 257 4.54 -1.68 28.52
C GLU A 257 3.86 -2.27 27.27
N ILE A 258 4.27 -3.45 26.81
CA ILE A 258 3.63 -4.12 25.66
C ILE A 258 2.17 -4.47 25.97
N TRP A 259 1.86 -4.94 27.19
CA TRP A 259 0.47 -5.16 27.60
C TRP A 259 -0.35 -3.86 27.63
N ASN A 260 0.25 -2.75 28.04
CA ASN A 260 -0.40 -1.44 28.03
C ASN A 260 -0.63 -0.95 26.60
N ASP A 261 0.33 -1.15 25.69
CA ASP A 261 0.18 -0.87 24.26
C ASP A 261 -0.95 -1.72 23.65
N ILE A 262 -1.01 -3.02 23.95
CA ILE A 262 -2.08 -3.92 23.53
C ILE A 262 -3.44 -3.40 24.01
N LYS A 263 -3.56 -2.99 25.28
CA LYS A 263 -4.83 -2.47 25.84
C LYS A 263 -5.20 -1.09 25.29
N ALA A 264 -4.22 -0.24 24.98
CA ALA A 264 -4.45 1.12 24.50
C ALA A 264 -4.73 1.17 22.98
N ARG A 265 -4.22 0.19 22.22
CA ARG A 265 -4.33 0.14 20.77
C ARG A 265 -5.77 -0.10 20.34
N LYS A 266 -6.40 0.90 19.72
CA LYS A 266 -7.74 0.81 19.12
C LYS A 266 -7.67 0.88 17.60
N GLN A 267 -8.58 0.21 16.90
CA GLN A 267 -8.68 0.25 15.44
C GLN A 267 -9.04 1.66 14.94
N GLY A 268 -8.32 2.15 13.93
CA GLY A 268 -8.60 3.44 13.29
C GLY A 268 -9.81 3.36 12.34
N LYS A 269 -10.55 4.47 12.14
CA LYS A 269 -11.73 4.52 11.25
C LYS A 269 -11.44 4.19 9.78
N ALA A 270 -10.21 4.42 9.33
CA ALA A 270 -9.75 4.16 7.95
C ALA A 270 -8.80 2.96 7.88
N GLU A 271 -8.58 2.26 8.99
CA GLU A 271 -7.69 1.11 9.07
C GLU A 271 -8.47 -0.17 8.75
N SER A 272 -7.97 -0.98 7.81
CA SER A 272 -8.58 -2.28 7.52
C SER A 272 -8.43 -3.23 8.69
N THR A 273 -9.41 -4.10 8.87
CA THR A 273 -9.43 -5.01 10.02
C THR A 273 -8.30 -6.03 9.95
N THR A 274 -7.93 -6.49 8.75
CA THR A 274 -6.81 -7.42 8.54
C THR A 274 -5.47 -6.81 8.95
N ILE A 275 -5.21 -5.55 8.57
CA ILE A 275 -3.98 -4.85 8.98
C ILE A 275 -3.95 -4.64 10.49
N PHE A 276 -5.09 -4.24 11.08
CA PHE A 276 -5.21 -4.08 12.53
C PHE A 276 -4.90 -5.39 13.29
N ILE A 277 -5.46 -6.51 12.84
CA ILE A 277 -5.23 -7.82 13.45
C ILE A 277 -3.76 -8.22 13.34
N ALA A 278 -3.12 -8.03 12.17
CA ALA A 278 -1.69 -8.31 11.99
C ALA A 278 -0.79 -7.48 12.91
N VAL A 279 -1.13 -6.20 13.13
CA VAL A 279 -0.43 -5.35 14.10
C VAL A 279 -0.61 -5.87 15.53
N MET A 280 -1.83 -6.30 15.90
CA MET A 280 -2.09 -6.90 17.22
C MET A 280 -1.33 -8.21 17.41
N GLU A 281 -1.27 -9.09 16.40
CA GLU A 281 -0.44 -10.29 16.41
C GLU A 281 1.04 -9.98 16.61
N THR A 282 1.53 -8.93 15.95
CA THR A 282 2.91 -8.46 16.10
C THR A 282 3.18 -7.94 17.52
N LEU A 283 2.18 -7.39 18.23
CA LEU A 283 2.34 -7.02 19.63
C LEU A 283 2.34 -8.25 20.53
N PHE A 284 1.48 -9.24 20.26
CA PHE A 284 1.44 -10.49 21.03
C PHE A 284 2.72 -11.33 20.87
N SER A 285 3.35 -11.32 19.70
CA SER A 285 4.60 -12.04 19.44
C SER A 285 5.82 -11.45 20.17
N ARG A 286 5.72 -10.19 20.64
CA ARG A 286 6.77 -9.53 21.42
C ARG A 286 6.80 -9.93 22.89
N LEU A 287 5.72 -10.53 23.39
CA LEU A 287 5.65 -11.07 24.74
C LEU A 287 6.55 -12.32 24.83
N ASP A 288 7.24 -12.51 25.95
CA ASP A 288 8.07 -13.69 26.16
C ASP A 288 7.25 -14.99 26.11
N ARG A 289 5.97 -14.90 26.51
CA ARG A 289 4.98 -15.96 26.31
C ARG A 289 3.80 -15.42 25.51
N SER A 290 3.63 -15.93 24.28
CA SER A 290 2.42 -15.65 23.51
C SER A 290 1.18 -16.09 24.30
N PRO A 291 0.18 -15.20 24.48
CA PRO A 291 -1.05 -15.53 25.17
C PRO A 291 -1.86 -16.58 24.39
N ALA A 292 -2.77 -17.26 25.09
CA ALA A 292 -3.69 -18.21 24.46
C ALA A 292 -4.60 -17.50 23.44
N GLU A 293 -5.03 -18.21 22.39
CA GLU A 293 -5.87 -17.67 21.32
C GLU A 293 -7.14 -17.00 21.83
N ALA A 294 -7.81 -17.59 22.83
CA ALA A 294 -8.99 -16.99 23.46
C ALA A 294 -8.69 -15.61 24.09
N THR A 295 -7.51 -15.44 24.68
CA THR A 295 -7.08 -14.17 25.27
C THR A 295 -6.74 -13.16 24.18
N LYS A 296 -6.07 -13.58 23.09
CA LYS A 296 -5.81 -12.71 21.93
C LYS A 296 -7.11 -12.19 21.35
N ILE A 297 -8.05 -13.09 21.07
CA ILE A 297 -9.38 -12.76 20.52
C ILE A 297 -10.13 -11.81 21.45
N LYS A 298 -10.08 -12.03 22.77
CA LYS A 298 -10.72 -11.14 23.75
C LYS A 298 -10.21 -9.70 23.62
N TYR A 299 -8.89 -9.50 23.60
CA TYR A 299 -8.31 -8.15 23.52
C TYR A 299 -8.52 -7.52 22.15
N ILE A 300 -8.38 -8.28 21.06
CA ILE A 300 -8.67 -7.79 19.70
C ILE A 300 -10.13 -7.33 19.61
N ARG A 301 -11.09 -8.12 20.09
CA ARG A 301 -12.52 -7.77 20.09
C ARG A 301 -12.83 -6.50 20.88
N GLN A 302 -12.16 -6.30 22.02
CA GLN A 302 -12.34 -5.09 22.83
C GLN A 302 -11.79 -3.82 22.14
N ASN A 303 -10.84 -3.99 21.23
CA ASN A 303 -10.13 -2.90 20.58
C ASN A 303 -10.59 -2.61 19.14
N LEU A 304 -11.44 -3.48 18.57
CA LEU A 304 -12.09 -3.25 17.28
C LEU A 304 -13.10 -2.08 17.35
N LEU A 305 -13.42 -1.52 16.19
CA LEU A 305 -14.46 -0.49 16.11
C LEU A 305 -15.82 -1.06 16.53
N PRO A 306 -16.68 -0.25 17.17
CA PRO A 306 -17.99 -0.70 17.66
C PRO A 306 -18.88 -1.37 16.59
N GLN A 307 -18.73 -0.95 15.33
CA GLN A 307 -19.45 -1.52 14.19
C GLN A 307 -19.19 -3.03 14.05
N TYR A 308 -17.93 -3.45 14.17
CA TYR A 308 -17.58 -4.86 14.12
C TYR A 308 -18.04 -5.58 15.38
N VAL A 309 -17.89 -4.97 16.57
CA VAL A 309 -18.28 -5.58 17.85
C VAL A 309 -19.75 -6.01 17.86
N THR A 310 -20.66 -5.17 17.33
CA THR A 310 -22.09 -5.50 17.23
C THR A 310 -22.34 -6.73 16.35
N HIS A 311 -21.67 -6.83 15.21
CA HIS A 311 -21.84 -7.96 14.30
C HIS A 311 -21.17 -9.24 14.82
N LEU A 312 -20.02 -9.11 15.48
CA LEU A 312 -19.26 -10.22 16.06
C LEU A 312 -19.87 -10.73 17.39
N ALA A 313 -20.81 -10.01 18.00
CA ALA A 313 -21.49 -10.44 19.23
C ALA A 313 -22.33 -11.72 19.02
N LEU A 314 -22.84 -11.92 17.81
CA LEU A 314 -23.69 -13.06 17.44
C LEU A 314 -22.89 -14.30 17.00
N THR A 315 -21.56 -14.19 16.92
CA THR A 315 -20.69 -15.26 16.42
C THR A 315 -19.70 -15.68 17.50
N GLU A 316 -19.66 -16.98 17.77
CA GLU A 316 -18.60 -17.58 18.59
C GLU A 316 -17.36 -17.76 17.74
N ILE A 317 -16.24 -17.21 18.21
CA ILE A 317 -14.98 -17.17 17.45
C ILE A 317 -13.92 -17.82 18.33
N ASN A 318 -13.43 -18.97 17.88
CA ASN A 318 -12.48 -19.80 18.62
C ASN A 318 -11.06 -19.72 18.05
N ASN A 319 -10.92 -19.22 16.82
CA ASN A 319 -9.64 -19.05 16.13
C ASN A 319 -9.52 -17.63 15.55
N LEU A 320 -8.30 -17.13 15.45
CA LEU A 320 -7.99 -15.84 14.87
C LEU A 320 -8.30 -15.78 13.37
N ASP A 321 -8.11 -16.88 12.63
CA ASP A 321 -8.49 -16.95 11.21
C ASP A 321 -10.00 -16.77 11.01
N GLN A 322 -10.81 -17.31 11.93
CA GLN A 322 -12.26 -17.15 11.92
C GLN A 322 -12.63 -15.69 12.19
N LEU A 323 -11.90 -15.00 13.07
CA LEU A 323 -12.08 -13.58 13.33
C LEU A 323 -11.82 -12.75 12.07
N VAL A 324 -10.69 -13.00 11.37
CA VAL A 324 -10.32 -12.29 10.14
C VAL A 324 -11.41 -12.46 9.08
N ASN A 325 -11.85 -13.70 8.82
CA ASN A 325 -12.89 -13.98 7.83
C ASN A 325 -14.23 -13.32 8.19
N CYS A 326 -14.63 -13.33 9.47
CA CYS A 326 -15.84 -12.62 9.90
C CYS A 326 -15.73 -11.11 9.66
N CYS A 327 -14.58 -10.51 9.96
CA CYS A 327 -14.33 -9.09 9.73
C CYS A 327 -14.36 -8.74 8.24
N GLU A 328 -13.75 -9.55 7.38
CA GLU A 328 -13.79 -9.37 5.91
C GLU A 328 -15.23 -9.43 5.38
N LYS A 329 -16.06 -10.36 5.88
CA LYS A 329 -17.49 -10.41 5.52
C LYS A 329 -18.24 -9.14 5.91
N ILE A 330 -17.94 -8.57 7.08
CA ILE A 330 -18.53 -7.31 7.53
C ILE A 330 -18.08 -6.13 6.67
N GLU A 331 -16.81 -6.09 6.27
CA GLU A 331 -16.28 -5.07 5.36
C GLU A 331 -16.92 -5.15 3.97
N ASN A 332 -17.03 -6.36 3.42
CA ASN A 332 -17.72 -6.61 2.16
C ASN A 332 -19.19 -6.18 2.19
N ALA A 333 -19.92 -6.54 3.27
CA ALA A 333 -21.30 -6.10 3.46
C ALA A 333 -21.42 -4.56 3.55
N SER A 334 -20.47 -3.92 4.24
CA SER A 334 -20.42 -2.45 4.37
C SER A 334 -20.11 -1.77 3.03
N TYR A 335 -19.20 -2.33 2.24
CA TYR A 335 -18.90 -1.87 0.88
C TYR A 335 -20.12 -1.94 -0.03
N LEU A 336 -20.84 -3.08 -0.02
CA LEU A 336 -22.07 -3.24 -0.81
C LEU A 336 -23.15 -2.24 -0.40
N LYS A 337 -23.35 -2.02 0.91
CA LYS A 337 -24.30 -1.00 1.42
C LYS A 337 -23.97 0.40 0.92
N ASN A 338 -22.69 0.80 0.96
CA ASN A 338 -22.25 2.11 0.46
C ASN A 338 -22.39 2.22 -1.07
N LYS A 339 -22.22 1.12 -1.80
CA LYS A 339 -22.46 1.07 -3.25
C LYS A 339 -23.94 1.26 -3.60
N SER A 340 -24.84 0.62 -2.85
CA SER A 340 -26.30 0.75 -3.04
C SER A 340 -26.84 2.13 -2.64
N GLN A 341 -26.32 2.76 -1.59
CA GLN A 341 -26.70 4.15 -1.23
C GLN A 341 -26.34 5.18 -2.32
N ASN A 342 -25.37 4.87 -3.19
CA ASN A 342 -25.09 5.67 -4.38
C ASN A 342 -26.04 5.35 -5.57
N GLN A 343 -26.73 4.20 -5.55
CA GLN A 343 -27.76 3.83 -6.53
C GLN A 343 -29.14 4.40 -6.19
N ASP A 344 -29.41 4.81 -4.94
CA ASP A 344 -30.68 5.45 -4.56
C ASP A 344 -30.91 6.83 -5.22
N LYS A 345 -29.91 7.37 -5.96
CA LYS A 345 -30.08 8.52 -6.85
C LYS A 345 -30.45 8.15 -8.30
N ILE A 346 -30.52 6.86 -8.62
CA ILE A 346 -30.83 6.29 -9.94
C ILE A 346 -32.17 5.53 -9.91
N ASN A 347 -33.11 5.90 -9.03
CA ASN A 347 -34.51 5.48 -9.16
C ASN A 347 -35.35 6.55 -9.89
N SER A 348 -34.83 7.01 -11.03
CA SER A 348 -35.64 7.63 -12.09
C SER A 348 -35.56 6.81 -13.39
N PHE A 349 -35.30 5.50 -13.29
CA PHE A 349 -35.50 4.61 -14.41
C PHE A 349 -37.00 4.43 -14.64
N SER A 350 -37.48 4.82 -15.82
CA SER A 350 -38.80 4.46 -16.31
C SER A 350 -38.86 2.94 -16.43
N PHE A 351 -39.43 2.28 -15.43
CA PHE A 351 -39.62 0.84 -15.40
C PHE A 351 -40.65 0.45 -16.48
N LEU A 352 -40.34 -0.53 -17.33
CA LEU A 352 -41.24 -0.95 -18.41
C LEU A 352 -42.47 -1.74 -17.91
N GLU A 353 -42.46 -2.30 -16.69
CA GLU A 353 -43.58 -3.11 -16.16
C GLU A 353 -43.99 -2.73 -14.73
N PRO A 354 -44.76 -1.65 -14.55
CA PRO A 354 -45.18 -1.15 -13.23
C PRO A 354 -45.88 -2.19 -12.32
N GLU A 355 -46.41 -3.28 -12.89
CA GLU A 355 -47.14 -4.36 -12.22
C GLU A 355 -46.26 -5.25 -11.30
N LEU A 356 -44.93 -5.27 -11.50
CA LEU A 356 -44.01 -6.09 -10.69
C LEU A 356 -43.46 -5.34 -9.46
N LEU A 357 -43.88 -4.10 -9.24
CA LEU A 357 -43.51 -3.35 -8.04
C LEU A 357 -44.15 -3.99 -6.82
N TYR A 358 -43.38 -4.09 -5.73
CA TYR A 358 -43.93 -4.41 -4.42
C TYR A 358 -44.86 -3.27 -3.98
N SER A 359 -46.16 -3.41 -4.24
CA SER A 359 -47.18 -2.48 -3.79
C SER A 359 -47.52 -2.79 -2.33
N SER A 360 -47.04 -1.93 -1.43
CA SER A 360 -47.42 -1.99 0.00
C SER A 360 -48.81 -1.40 0.26
N GLN A 361 -49.69 -1.37 -0.74
CA GLN A 361 -51.05 -0.82 -0.63
C GLN A 361 -52.06 -1.96 -0.58
N LEU A 362 -52.35 -2.39 0.64
CA LEU A 362 -53.60 -3.07 0.96
C LEU A 362 -54.77 -2.19 0.50
N SER A 363 -55.57 -2.78 -0.37
CA SER A 363 -56.76 -2.25 -1.03
C SER A 363 -57.82 -1.75 -0.04
N ILE A 364 -58.30 -0.53 -0.25
CA ILE A 364 -59.66 -0.13 0.16
C ILE A 364 -60.50 -0.07 -1.11
N ASP A 365 -61.29 -1.11 -1.28
CA ASP A 365 -62.35 -1.28 -2.27
C ASP A 365 -63.35 -0.11 -2.23
N LYS A 366 -63.57 0.56 -3.37
CA LYS A 366 -64.85 1.18 -3.71
C LYS A 366 -65.13 1.06 -5.21
N GLY A 367 -66.18 0.31 -5.51
CA GLY A 367 -66.64 -0.04 -6.84
C GLY A 367 -67.24 1.12 -7.67
N PRO A 368 -67.84 0.78 -8.84
CA PRO A 368 -67.94 1.69 -9.97
C PRO A 368 -69.26 2.45 -9.99
N ASN A 369 -69.22 3.78 -10.05
CA ASN A 369 -70.14 4.53 -10.91
C ASN A 369 -69.80 6.02 -11.04
N SER A 370 -70.18 6.54 -12.22
CA SER A 370 -70.47 7.93 -12.57
C SER A 370 -69.35 8.87 -13.06
N LYS A 371 -69.28 8.95 -14.39
CA LYS A 371 -69.52 10.11 -15.27
C LYS A 371 -68.58 11.35 -15.21
N GLU A 372 -68.17 11.69 -16.43
CA GLU A 372 -67.43 12.84 -16.94
C GLU A 372 -67.78 14.23 -16.37
N PHE A 373 -66.76 15.11 -16.36
CA PHE A 373 -66.70 16.50 -16.88
C PHE A 373 -65.83 17.46 -16.00
N PRO A 374 -65.34 18.60 -16.55
CA PRO A 374 -63.91 18.87 -16.60
C PRO A 374 -63.42 20.00 -15.66
N THR A 375 -62.10 20.09 -15.59
CA THR A 375 -61.23 21.24 -15.26
C THR A 375 -61.88 22.51 -14.69
N ALA A 376 -61.63 22.79 -13.41
CA ALA A 376 -61.51 24.16 -12.94
C ALA A 376 -60.59 24.24 -11.71
N THR A 377 -59.60 25.12 -11.83
CA THR A 377 -58.76 25.67 -10.78
C THR A 377 -59.49 25.94 -9.47
N ASN A 378 -58.93 25.55 -8.33
CA ASN A 378 -58.90 26.42 -7.16
C ASN A 378 -57.86 25.98 -6.13
N LYS A 379 -56.97 26.93 -5.81
CA LYS A 379 -56.10 26.90 -4.62
C LYS A 379 -56.99 26.82 -3.39
N ILE A 380 -56.74 25.87 -2.51
CA ILE A 380 -57.19 25.97 -1.13
C ILE A 380 -56.01 25.68 -0.19
N ASN A 381 -55.59 26.75 0.48
CA ASN A 381 -54.74 26.73 1.66
C ASN A 381 -55.52 26.11 2.82
N PHE A 382 -54.97 25.09 3.49
CA PHE A 382 -55.38 24.76 4.86
C PHE A 382 -54.18 24.61 5.78
N LYS A 383 -54.08 25.59 6.68
CA LYS A 383 -53.25 25.58 7.89
C LYS A 383 -53.76 24.48 8.83
N PHE A 384 -52.85 23.69 9.41
CA PHE A 384 -53.11 22.99 10.66
C PHE A 384 -52.01 23.31 11.69
N LYS A 385 -52.47 23.86 12.83
CA LYS A 385 -51.69 24.09 14.06
C LYS A 385 -51.55 22.76 14.81
N PRO A 386 -50.40 22.44 15.43
CA PRO A 386 -50.34 21.37 16.41
C PRO A 386 -50.85 21.86 17.78
N ASN A 387 -51.64 21.01 18.42
CA ASN A 387 -52.28 21.24 19.70
C ASN A 387 -51.35 20.85 20.87
N ARG A 388 -51.54 21.52 22.01
CA ARG A 388 -50.73 21.49 23.23
C ARG A 388 -51.38 20.61 24.29
N VAL A 389 -50.62 19.76 24.99
CA VAL A 389 -50.98 19.16 26.30
C VAL A 389 -49.70 19.09 27.15
N SER A 390 -49.48 20.07 28.03
CA SER A 390 -49.59 20.02 29.52
C SER A 390 -48.41 19.29 30.19
N THR A 391 -47.35 19.99 30.63
CA THR A 391 -47.13 20.63 31.95
C THR A 391 -47.39 19.73 33.17
N VAL A 392 -46.30 19.30 33.81
CA VAL A 392 -46.20 19.14 35.27
C VAL A 392 -45.02 19.98 35.74
N SER A 393 -45.22 20.69 36.83
CA SER A 393 -44.36 21.77 37.34
C SER A 393 -44.07 21.59 38.83
N CYS A 394 -42.82 21.86 39.23
CA CYS A 394 -42.35 22.37 40.53
C CYS A 394 -40.82 22.66 40.37
N SER A 395 -40.28 23.89 40.45
CA SER A 395 -40.08 24.81 41.60
C SER A 395 -39.29 24.13 42.74
N ASN A 396 -38.13 24.56 43.25
CA ASN A 396 -37.47 25.88 43.37
C ASN A 396 -35.97 25.72 43.74
N ASN A 397 -35.17 26.78 43.48
CA ASN A 397 -34.03 27.34 44.26
C ASN A 397 -32.80 26.44 44.60
N ALA A 398 -31.54 26.90 44.66
CA ALA A 398 -30.85 28.16 44.41
C ALA A 398 -29.31 27.90 44.45
N SER A 399 -28.55 28.82 43.84
CA SER A 399 -27.17 29.23 44.18
C SER A 399 -25.99 28.24 44.08
N SER A 400 -25.10 28.45 43.09
CA SER A 400 -23.83 29.16 43.32
C SER A 400 -22.94 29.19 42.07
N ALA A 401 -22.18 30.29 41.97
CA ALA A 401 -21.30 30.67 40.87
C ALA A 401 -20.08 29.74 40.71
N GLN A 402 -19.56 29.56 39.49
CA GLN A 402 -18.40 30.29 38.95
C GLN A 402 -17.90 29.67 37.63
N THR A 403 -17.95 30.48 36.57
CA THR A 403 -16.97 30.65 35.49
C THR A 403 -16.22 29.42 34.95
N ASN A 404 -16.54 29.03 33.71
CA ASN A 404 -15.53 28.93 32.65
C ASN A 404 -16.17 29.05 31.26
N ARG A 405 -15.70 30.04 30.49
CA ARG A 405 -16.13 30.31 29.11
C ARG A 405 -15.61 29.21 28.18
N THR A 406 -16.45 28.27 27.82
CA THR A 406 -16.28 27.48 26.59
C THR A 406 -17.30 27.97 25.57
N LYS A 407 -16.79 28.45 24.42
CA LYS A 407 -17.61 28.84 23.28
C LYS A 407 -18.41 27.62 22.84
N VAL A 408 -19.71 27.65 23.13
CA VAL A 408 -20.72 26.73 22.61
C VAL A 408 -20.70 26.86 21.09
N PHE A 409 -20.21 25.83 20.40
CA PHE A 409 -20.42 25.68 18.96
C PHE A 409 -21.91 25.42 18.75
N HIS A 410 -22.63 26.41 18.21
CA HIS A 410 -23.96 26.19 17.70
C HIS A 410 -23.88 25.14 16.59
N ASN A 411 -24.65 24.07 16.77
CA ASN A 411 -24.94 23.05 15.77
C ASN A 411 -25.75 23.72 14.65
N SER A 412 -25.08 24.46 13.76
CA SER A 412 -25.68 25.06 12.58
C SER A 412 -25.56 24.09 11.42
N GLU A 413 -26.69 23.67 10.86
CA GLU A 413 -26.80 22.99 9.57
C GLU A 413 -25.78 23.57 8.58
N ILE A 414 -25.05 22.72 7.86
CA ILE A 414 -24.00 23.15 6.92
C ILE A 414 -24.68 23.96 5.81
N VAL A 415 -24.55 25.29 5.86
CA VAL A 415 -25.08 26.21 4.84
C VAL A 415 -23.98 26.55 3.83
N CYS A 416 -24.29 26.40 2.54
CA CYS A 416 -23.40 26.76 1.45
C CYS A 416 -23.18 28.27 1.38
N TRP A 417 -21.93 28.74 1.43
CA TRP A 417 -21.62 30.18 1.36
C TRP A 417 -21.89 30.82 -0.01
N ASN A 418 -22.04 30.03 -1.08
CA ASN A 418 -22.36 30.55 -2.41
C ASN A 418 -23.86 30.76 -2.64
N CYS A 419 -24.69 29.76 -2.36
CA CYS A 419 -26.14 29.86 -2.62
C CYS A 419 -27.00 30.05 -1.36
N GLY A 420 -26.44 29.87 -0.16
CA GLY A 420 -27.17 29.99 1.11
C GLY A 420 -28.10 28.82 1.42
N LEU A 421 -28.06 27.73 0.65
CA LEU A 421 -28.87 26.54 0.90
C LEU A 421 -28.15 25.57 1.87
N PRO A 422 -28.90 24.86 2.73
CA PRO A 422 -28.33 23.86 3.64
C PRO A 422 -27.89 22.57 2.91
N ASN A 423 -27.17 21.70 3.62
CA ASN A 423 -26.78 20.34 3.24
C ASN A 423 -25.73 20.20 2.12
N HIS A 424 -25.02 21.27 1.75
CA HIS A 424 -23.83 21.16 0.91
C HIS A 424 -22.84 22.31 1.15
N THR A 425 -21.59 22.11 0.77
CA THR A 425 -20.54 23.15 0.83
C THR A 425 -20.42 23.87 -0.52
N TYR A 426 -19.70 25.00 -0.53
CA TYR A 426 -19.40 25.74 -1.77
C TYR A 426 -18.80 24.85 -2.87
N THR A 427 -17.92 23.92 -2.51
CA THR A 427 -17.26 23.00 -3.44
C THR A 427 -18.23 22.11 -4.19
N SER A 428 -19.38 21.80 -3.59
CA SER A 428 -20.43 20.94 -4.17
C SER A 428 -21.63 21.74 -4.70
N CYS A 429 -21.51 23.07 -4.81
CA CYS A 429 -22.60 23.95 -5.22
C CYS A 429 -22.75 24.00 -6.76
N LYS A 430 -23.97 23.76 -7.25
CA LYS A 430 -24.31 23.83 -8.69
C LYS A 430 -24.80 25.21 -9.16
N ALA A 431 -24.95 26.17 -8.25
CA ALA A 431 -25.39 27.53 -8.59
C ALA A 431 -24.24 28.35 -9.23
N LYS A 432 -24.58 29.38 -10.01
CA LYS A 432 -23.61 30.32 -10.59
C LYS A 432 -22.67 30.85 -9.49
N ARG A 433 -21.36 30.81 -9.74
CA ARG A 433 -20.36 31.23 -8.75
C ARG A 433 -20.51 32.72 -8.45
N SER A 434 -20.75 33.02 -7.18
CA SER A 434 -20.71 34.37 -6.61
C SER A 434 -19.39 34.60 -5.90
N THR A 435 -18.96 35.86 -5.83
CA THR A 435 -17.77 36.25 -5.08
C THR A 435 -18.15 36.32 -3.60
N PHE A 436 -17.35 35.72 -2.71
CA PHE A 436 -17.54 35.83 -1.26
C PHE A 436 -16.22 35.58 -0.53
N CYS A 437 -16.16 35.98 0.75
CA CYS A 437 -14.96 35.90 1.55
C CYS A 437 -14.77 34.48 2.12
N TYR A 438 -13.67 33.82 1.76
CA TYR A 438 -13.38 32.46 2.24
C TYR A 438 -13.08 32.37 3.74
N ARG A 439 -12.92 33.51 4.44
CA ARG A 439 -12.70 33.55 5.90
C ARG A 439 -13.97 33.74 6.72
N CYS A 440 -14.95 34.50 6.24
CA CYS A 440 -16.14 34.85 7.02
C CYS A 440 -17.48 34.68 6.29
N GLY A 441 -17.47 34.32 5.01
CA GLY A 441 -18.68 34.11 4.21
C GLY A 441 -19.38 35.39 3.73
N GLU A 442 -18.78 36.58 3.91
CA GLU A 442 -19.35 37.84 3.42
C GLU A 442 -19.42 37.86 1.89
N ARG A 443 -20.58 38.24 1.32
CA ARG A 443 -20.79 38.27 -0.13
C ARG A 443 -20.09 39.45 -0.79
N ASP A 444 -19.77 39.29 -2.07
CA ASP A 444 -19.15 40.26 -2.98
C ASP A 444 -17.73 40.73 -2.65
N PHE A 445 -17.08 40.16 -1.63
CA PHE A 445 -15.69 40.47 -1.27
C PHE A 445 -14.81 39.23 -1.22
N LEU A 446 -13.64 39.27 -1.87
CA LEU A 446 -12.59 38.25 -1.66
C LEU A 446 -11.91 38.45 -0.31
N SER A 447 -11.28 37.41 0.24
CA SER A 447 -10.57 37.46 1.52
C SER A 447 -9.53 38.59 1.63
N THR A 448 -8.97 39.03 0.50
CA THR A 448 -7.99 40.13 0.40
C THR A 448 -8.60 41.52 0.54
N ASN A 449 -9.90 41.69 0.23
CA ASN A 449 -10.59 42.98 0.27
C ASN A 449 -11.81 42.94 1.21
N CYS A 450 -11.89 41.95 2.10
CA CYS A 450 -13.05 41.77 2.95
C CYS A 450 -13.05 42.80 4.10
N PRO A 451 -14.07 43.68 4.19
CA PRO A 451 -14.14 44.72 5.22
C PRO A 451 -14.36 44.16 6.63
N LYS A 452 -14.79 42.90 6.77
CA LYS A 452 -14.87 42.23 8.08
C LYS A 452 -13.55 41.60 8.53
N CYS A 453 -12.74 41.12 7.58
CA CYS A 453 -11.49 40.41 7.89
C CYS A 453 -10.26 41.31 7.90
N ASN A 454 -10.27 42.40 7.11
CA ASN A 454 -9.11 43.27 6.90
C ASN A 454 -9.30 44.67 7.47
N ASN A 455 -10.32 44.88 8.31
CA ASN A 455 -10.45 46.14 9.04
C ASN A 455 -9.45 46.14 10.20
N PRO A 456 -8.50 47.11 10.26
CA PRO A 456 -7.70 47.32 11.45
C PRO A 456 -8.62 47.88 12.54
N LYS A 457 -9.11 47.02 13.43
CA LYS A 457 -9.73 47.50 14.66
C LYS A 457 -8.62 47.92 15.62
N ASN A 458 -8.64 49.21 15.97
CA ASN A 458 -8.03 49.79 17.18
C ASN A 458 -8.29 48.92 18.41
#